data_AF-A0A7Y9KH05-F1
#
_entry.id   AF-A0A7Y9KH05-F1
#
_cell.length_a   1.000
_cell.length_b   1.000
_cell.length_c   1.000
_cell.angle_alpha   90.00
_cell.angle_beta   90.00
_cell.angle_gamma   90.00
#
_symmetry.space_group_name_H-M   'P 1'
#
loop_
_entity.id
_entity.type
_entity.pdbx_description
1 polymer ?
#
loop_
_entity_poly.entity_id
_entity_poly.type
_entity_poly.pdbx_seq_one_letter_code
_entity_poly.pdbx_strand_id
1 'polypeptide(L)'
;MRVTIESTGGFSGQSAVVAQYDTAALPAGQAGRVREAVDALAAAHARGGTGEIGADLPAYRITVSGDGAEEYGAEGEPRVYEIRGDPTAGVASVLGTLIEGPDATP
;
A
#
# COMPACT_ATOMS: atom_id res chain seq x y z
N MET A 1 -12.73 -0.65 -4.95
CA MET A 1 -11.32 -1.04 -4.76
C MET A 1 -11.04 -1.22 -3.26
N ARG A 2 -10.49 -2.36 -2.87
CA ARG A 2 -10.11 -2.68 -1.48
C ARG A 2 -8.60 -2.74 -1.34
N VAL A 3 -8.08 -2.12 -0.30
CA VAL A 3 -6.65 -2.09 0.01
C VAL A 3 -6.42 -2.77 1.34
N THR A 4 -5.49 -3.71 1.39
CA THR A 4 -5.02 -4.38 2.61
C THR A 4 -3.52 -4.22 2.71
N ILE A 5 -3.02 -3.82 3.88
CA ILE A 5 -1.61 -3.60 4.14
C ILE A 5 -1.21 -4.52 5.28
N GLU A 6 -0.20 -5.33 5.02
CA GLU A 6 0.38 -6.27 5.96
C GLU A 6 1.82 -5.86 6.23
N SER A 7 2.21 -5.76 7.50
CA SER A 7 3.63 -5.68 7.84
C SER A 7 4.20 -7.09 7.85
N THR A 8 5.23 -7.33 7.05
CA THR A 8 5.98 -8.58 6.93
C THR A 8 7.36 -8.49 7.60
N GLY A 9 7.63 -7.40 8.33
CA GLY A 9 8.90 -7.11 9.00
C GLY A 9 8.79 -7.17 10.52
N GLY A 10 8.79 -8.38 11.08
CA GLY A 10 8.98 -8.60 12.51
C GLY A 10 9.90 -9.79 12.72
N PHE A 11 10.73 -9.74 13.76
CA PHE A 11 11.73 -10.74 14.18
C PHE A 11 11.23 -12.21 14.19
N SER A 12 9.91 -12.42 14.19
CA SER A 12 9.24 -13.72 14.19
C SER A 12 8.78 -14.23 12.80
N GLY A 13 8.98 -13.48 11.71
CA GLY A 13 8.51 -13.85 10.37
C GLY A 13 6.98 -13.84 10.21
N GLN A 14 6.28 -13.12 11.07
CA GLN A 14 4.81 -13.08 11.11
C GLN A 14 4.29 -11.89 10.30
N SER A 15 3.40 -12.16 9.35
CA SER A 15 2.63 -11.12 8.67
C SER A 15 1.49 -10.65 9.58
N ALA A 16 1.38 -9.35 9.81
CA ALA A 16 0.27 -8.75 10.55
C ALA A 16 -0.44 -7.71 9.69
N VAL A 17 -1.77 -7.79 9.59
CA VAL A 17 -2.57 -6.75 8.92
C VAL A 17 -2.51 -5.48 9.76
N VAL A 18 -1.93 -4.41 9.20
CA VAL A 18 -1.79 -3.11 9.88
C VAL A 18 -2.83 -2.10 9.41
N ALA A 19 -3.37 -2.27 8.20
CA ALA A 19 -4.47 -1.46 7.69
C ALA A 19 -5.31 -2.24 6.68
N GLN A 20 -6.62 -2.03 6.69
CA GLN A 20 -7.54 -2.57 5.70
C GLN A 20 -8.72 -1.61 5.53
N TYR A 21 -9.03 -1.23 4.29
CA TYR A 21 -10.19 -0.39 3.98
C TYR A 21 -10.67 -0.61 2.55
N ASP A 22 -11.94 -0.27 2.35
CA ASP A 22 -12.62 -0.34 1.05
C ASP A 22 -12.89 1.08 0.56
N THR A 23 -12.31 1.48 -0.58
CA THR A 23 -12.48 2.85 -1.08
C THR A 23 -13.92 3.15 -1.50
N ALA A 24 -14.73 2.14 -1.79
CA ALA A 24 -16.16 2.34 -2.05
C ALA A 24 -16.95 2.68 -0.77
N ALA A 25 -16.42 2.32 0.40
CA ALA A 25 -16.98 2.68 1.70
C ALA A 25 -16.45 4.01 2.25
N LEU A 26 -15.50 4.65 1.56
CA LEU A 26 -14.88 5.92 2.00
C LEU A 26 -15.53 7.14 1.34
N PRO A 27 -15.52 8.31 2.02
CA PRO A 27 -15.81 9.60 1.41
C PRO A 27 -14.96 9.85 0.17
N ALA A 28 -15.54 10.47 -0.86
CA ALA A 28 -14.89 10.68 -2.15
C ALA A 28 -13.51 11.36 -2.06
N GLY A 29 -13.33 12.32 -1.14
CA GLY A 29 -12.03 12.99 -0.93
C GLY A 29 -10.95 12.07 -0.34
N GLN A 30 -11.33 11.10 0.49
CA GLN A 30 -10.40 10.10 1.06
C GLN A 30 -10.15 8.98 0.05
N ALA A 31 -11.19 8.52 -0.65
CA ALA A 31 -11.05 7.54 -1.73
C ALA A 31 -10.11 8.04 -2.84
N GLY A 32 -10.18 9.34 -3.18
CA GLY A 32 -9.26 9.99 -4.11
C GLY A 32 -7.80 9.92 -3.65
N ARG A 33 -7.53 10.31 -2.39
CA ARG A 33 -6.17 10.23 -1.81
C ARG A 33 -5.60 8.81 -1.83
N VAL A 34 -6.41 7.81 -1.48
CA VAL A 34 -6.00 6.40 -1.55
C VAL A 34 -5.68 5.99 -2.99
N ARG A 35 -6.50 6.39 -3.96
CA ARG A 35 -6.27 6.04 -5.37
C ARG A 35 -4.99 6.67 -5.92
N GLU A 36 -4.73 7.94 -5.59
CA GLU A 36 -3.47 8.60 -5.95
C GLU A 36 -2.24 7.93 -5.30
N ALA A 37 -2.36 7.52 -4.05
CA ALA A 37 -1.30 6.78 -3.35
C ALA A 37 -1.02 5.41 -4.02
N VAL A 38 -2.06 4.66 -4.39
CA VAL A 38 -1.92 3.39 -5.11
C VAL A 38 -1.33 3.59 -6.51
N ASP A 39 -1.70 4.66 -7.21
CA ASP A 39 -1.14 5.01 -8.52
C ASP A 39 0.35 5.34 -8.42
N ALA A 40 0.75 6.18 -7.45
CA ALA A 40 2.15 6.49 -7.20
C ALA A 40 2.96 5.24 -6.86
N LEU A 41 2.36 4.31 -6.09
CA LEU A 41 2.96 3.02 -5.78
C LEU A 41 3.11 2.14 -7.03
N ALA A 42 2.08 2.06 -7.87
CA ALA A 42 2.11 1.31 -9.12
C ALA A 42 3.19 1.86 -10.07
N ALA A 43 3.31 3.19 -10.18
CA ALA A 43 4.32 3.87 -10.97
C ALA A 43 5.74 3.67 -10.41
N ALA A 44 5.91 3.64 -9.09
CA ALA A 44 7.20 3.32 -8.45
C ALA A 44 7.60 1.86 -8.74
N HIS A 45 6.66 0.92 -8.59
CA HIS A 45 6.89 -0.49 -8.87
C HIS A 45 7.21 -0.75 -10.35
N ALA A 46 6.49 -0.11 -11.28
CA ALA A 46 6.73 -0.19 -12.72
C ALA A 46 8.12 0.33 -13.13
N ARG A 47 8.66 1.32 -12.39
CA ARG A 47 10.01 1.85 -12.59
C ARG A 47 11.12 0.94 -12.02
N GLY A 48 10.77 -0.24 -11.49
CA GLY A 48 11.73 -1.12 -10.80
C GLY A 48 12.13 -0.60 -9.42
N GLY A 49 11.38 0.35 -8.88
CA GLY A 49 11.53 0.88 -7.52
C GLY A 49 11.02 -0.10 -6.47
N THR A 50 11.43 -1.37 -6.54
CA THR A 50 11.37 -2.28 -5.40
C THR A 50 12.51 -1.83 -4.50
N GLY A 51 12.21 -0.87 -3.61
CA GLY A 51 13.17 -0.02 -2.90
C GLY A 51 14.54 -0.65 -2.62
N GLU A 52 15.60 0.05 -3.04
CA GLU A 52 16.97 -0.29 -2.67
C GLU A 52 17.06 -0.56 -1.18
N ILE A 53 17.40 -1.80 -0.88
CA ILE A 53 17.20 -2.47 0.38
C ILE A 53 18.26 -2.01 1.38
N GLY A 54 17.85 -1.24 2.39
CA GLY A 54 18.42 -1.44 3.72
C GLY A 54 17.89 -2.77 4.25
N ALA A 55 18.76 -3.77 4.42
CA ALA A 55 18.38 -5.14 4.81
C ALA A 55 17.70 -5.24 6.20
N ASP A 56 17.70 -4.14 6.96
CA ASP A 56 17.20 -4.04 8.33
C ASP A 56 15.82 -3.36 8.44
N LEU A 57 15.25 -2.88 7.32
CA LEU A 57 14.00 -2.12 7.36
C LEU A 57 12.76 -3.04 7.34
N PRO A 58 11.68 -2.66 8.06
CA PRO A 58 10.44 -3.41 8.05
C PRO A 58 9.89 -3.51 6.62
N ALA A 59 9.44 -4.71 6.28
CA ALA A 59 8.80 -5.01 5.01
C ALA A 59 7.28 -4.85 5.16
N TYR A 60 6.63 -4.38 4.10
CA TYR A 60 5.19 -4.22 4.02
C TYR A 60 4.69 -4.75 2.69
N ARG A 61 3.57 -5.46 2.73
CA ARG A 61 2.86 -6.01 1.59
C ARG A 61 1.52 -5.30 1.46
N ILE A 62 1.28 -4.68 0.32
CA ILE A 62 0.03 -3.99 -0.02
C ILE A 62 -0.69 -4.80 -1.07
N THR A 63 -1.90 -5.25 -0.74
CA THR A 63 -2.77 -6.01 -1.62
C THR A 63 -3.96 -5.14 -2.02
N VAL A 64 -4.10 -4.90 -3.34
CA VAL A 64 -5.20 -4.16 -3.94
C VAL A 64 -6.11 -5.15 -4.67
N SER A 65 -7.39 -5.18 -4.32
CA SER A 65 -8.36 -6.14 -4.86
C SER A 65 -9.75 -5.54 -5.07
N GLY A 66 -10.62 -6.27 -5.80
CA GLY A 66 -11.99 -5.84 -6.10
C GLY A 66 -12.07 -4.85 -7.27
N ASP A 67 -13.26 -4.26 -7.44
CA ASP A 67 -13.58 -3.35 -8.55
C ASP A 67 -12.62 -2.15 -8.61
N GLY A 68 -11.98 -1.94 -9.77
CA GLY A 68 -10.92 -0.97 -9.99
C GLY A 68 -9.49 -1.46 -9.71
N ALA A 69 -9.30 -2.65 -9.15
CA ALA A 69 -7.96 -3.27 -9.03
C ALA A 69 -7.40 -3.74 -10.38
N GLU A 70 -8.28 -3.91 -11.37
CA GLU A 70 -7.99 -4.27 -12.77
C GLU A 70 -7.07 -3.26 -13.45
N GLU A 71 -7.08 -2.00 -12.99
CA GLU A 71 -6.19 -0.93 -13.45
C GLU A 71 -4.73 -1.16 -13.01
N TYR A 72 -4.53 -2.02 -12.01
CA TYR A 72 -3.26 -2.26 -11.34
C TYR A 72 -2.75 -3.70 -11.50
N GLY A 73 -3.64 -4.65 -11.80
CA GLY A 73 -3.37 -6.09 -11.93
C GLY A 73 -4.06 -6.72 -13.12
N ALA A 74 -4.00 -8.05 -13.23
CA ALA A 74 -4.77 -8.78 -14.22
C ALA A 74 -6.26 -8.82 -13.81
N GLU A 75 -7.16 -8.87 -14.79
CA GLU A 75 -8.61 -8.85 -14.58
C GLU A 75 -9.04 -9.95 -13.60
N GLY A 76 -9.60 -9.55 -12.45
CA GLY A 76 -10.01 -10.47 -11.37
C GLY A 76 -8.90 -10.95 -10.42
N GLU A 77 -7.64 -10.56 -10.62
CA GLU A 77 -6.53 -10.94 -9.74
C GLU A 77 -6.13 -9.79 -8.78
N PRO A 78 -5.91 -10.09 -7.49
CA PRO A 78 -5.43 -9.08 -6.55
C PRO A 78 -4.00 -8.68 -6.91
N ARG A 79 -3.76 -7.36 -7.01
CA ARG A 79 -2.41 -6.83 -7.22
C ARG A 79 -1.67 -6.72 -5.90
N VAL A 80 -0.47 -7.29 -5.83
CA VAL A 80 0.38 -7.26 -4.64
C VAL A 80 1.61 -6.41 -4.90
N TYR A 81 1.90 -5.50 -3.99
CA TYR A 81 3.10 -4.66 -3.97
C TYR A 81 3.88 -4.93 -2.68
N GLU A 82 5.18 -5.18 -2.79
CA GLU A 82 6.05 -5.34 -1.62
C GLU A 82 7.03 -4.17 -1.54
N ILE A 83 7.00 -3.48 -0.40
CA ILE A 83 7.85 -2.31 -0.12
C ILE A 83 8.67 -2.64 1.12
N ARG A 84 9.96 -2.28 1.10
CA ARG A 84 10.81 -2.25 2.30
C ARG A 84 11.25 -0.83 2.54
N GLY A 85 11.08 -0.34 3.76
CA GLY A 85 11.40 1.05 4.06
C GLY A 85 10.75 1.59 5.32
N ASP A 86 11.26 2.73 5.78
CA ASP A 86 10.64 3.49 6.85
C ASP A 86 9.39 4.22 6.32
N PRO A 87 8.18 3.97 6.87
CA PRO A 87 6.92 4.54 6.37
C PRO A 87 6.81 6.07 6.49
N THR A 88 7.83 6.75 7.01
CA THR A 88 7.87 8.21 7.08
C THR A 88 8.64 8.87 5.92
N ALA A 89 9.33 8.12 5.06
CA ALA A 89 10.19 8.67 4.00
C ALA A 89 9.87 8.22 2.56
N GLY A 90 9.72 9.16 1.62
CA GLY A 90 9.68 8.88 0.16
C GLY A 90 8.48 8.06 -0.30
N VAL A 91 8.67 7.01 -1.10
CA VAL A 91 7.60 6.04 -1.47
C VAL A 91 7.02 5.38 -0.22
N ALA A 92 7.80 5.31 0.85
CA ALA A 92 7.30 4.84 2.12
C ALA A 92 6.48 5.92 2.87
N SER A 93 6.55 7.23 2.57
CA SER A 93 5.52 8.20 3.03
C SER A 93 4.15 7.95 2.39
N VAL A 94 4.11 7.43 1.15
CA VAL A 94 2.85 6.96 0.53
C VAL A 94 2.31 5.77 1.30
N LEU A 95 3.19 4.84 1.71
CA LEU A 95 2.85 3.76 2.62
C LEU A 95 2.37 4.28 3.98
N GLY A 96 3.00 5.32 4.56
CA GLY A 96 2.53 5.99 5.77
C GLY A 96 1.11 6.51 5.62
N THR A 97 0.82 7.22 4.52
CA THR A 97 -0.54 7.69 4.20
C THR A 97 -1.54 6.53 4.08
N LEU A 98 -1.12 5.42 3.47
CA LEU A 98 -1.96 4.24 3.33
C LEU A 98 -2.16 3.51 4.67
N ILE A 99 -1.17 3.50 5.57
CA ILE A 99 -1.24 2.87 6.91
C ILE A 99 -2.09 3.72 7.86
N GLU A 100 -1.86 5.02 7.91
CA GLU A 100 -2.67 5.96 8.71
C GLU A 100 -4.12 6.01 8.20
N GLY A 101 -4.30 5.80 6.89
CA GLY A 101 -5.60 5.62 6.29
C GLY A 101 -6.45 6.89 6.30
N PRO A 102 -7.78 6.76 6.13
CA PRO A 102 -8.72 7.88 6.04
C PRO A 102 -8.82 8.75 7.30
N ASP A 103 -8.35 8.26 8.45
CA ASP A 103 -8.44 8.92 9.77
C ASP A 103 -7.30 9.91 10.04
N ALA A 104 -6.31 10.00 9.14
CA ALA A 104 -5.25 11.01 9.20
C ALA A 104 -5.86 12.41 9.05
N THR A 105 -6.22 13.00 10.20
CA THR A 105 -6.54 14.42 10.35
C THR A 105 -5.21 15.18 10.41
N PRO A 106 -5.06 16.28 9.64
CA PRO A 106 -3.86 17.10 9.62
C PRO A 106 -3.57 17.77 10.97
#